data_AF-A0A6A6HB95-F1
#
_entry.id   AF-A0A6A6HB95-F1
#
_cell.length_a   1.000
_cell.length_b   1.000
_cell.length_c   1.000
_cell.angle_alpha   90.00
_cell.angle_beta   90.00
_cell.angle_gamma   90.00
#
_symmetry.space_group_name_H-M   'P 1'
#
loop_
_entity.id
_entity.type
_entity.pdbx_description
1 polymer ?
#
loop_
_entity_poly.entity_id
_entity_poly.type
_entity_poly.pdbx_seq_one_letter_code
_entity_poly.pdbx_strand_id
1 'polypeptide(L)'
;MAWLGVSHELHCIKMLRQWNYRDHYHPNLSESDHVHWDIHADHCLELLRSAALCHADTTLTTFRWDQKPKPMLNTKLAPHKCVKWQPLIASLEHRVVSEREMQNLINPLLLRESH
;
A
#
# COMPACT_ATOMS: atom_id res chain seq x y z
N MET A 1 -0.88 -12.48 16.82
CA MET A 1 -1.62 -11.31 16.29
C MET A 1 -1.52 -11.33 14.77
N ALA A 2 -2.53 -10.83 14.05
CA ALA A 2 -2.53 -10.86 12.58
C ALA A 2 -3.38 -9.74 12.00
N TRP A 3 -3.00 -9.24 10.83
CA TRP A 3 -3.82 -8.35 10.01
C TRP A 3 -4.52 -9.13 8.90
N LEU A 4 -5.71 -8.68 8.50
CA LEU A 4 -6.26 -9.10 7.21
C LEU A 4 -5.43 -8.49 6.08
N GLY A 5 -5.39 -9.15 4.91
CA GLY A 5 -4.69 -8.66 3.73
C GLY A 5 -5.04 -7.21 3.39
N VAL A 6 -6.33 -6.86 3.38
CA VAL A 6 -6.80 -5.49 3.11
C VAL A 6 -6.26 -4.44 4.09
N SER A 7 -6.04 -4.80 5.35
CA SER A 7 -5.45 -3.89 6.33
C SER A 7 -3.98 -3.61 5.98
N HIS A 8 -3.24 -4.63 5.57
CA HIS A 8 -1.85 -4.47 5.14
C HIS A 8 -1.73 -3.74 3.80
N GLU A 9 -2.61 -4.04 2.83
CA GLU A 9 -2.69 -3.32 1.56
C GLU A 9 -2.95 -1.82 1.78
N LEU A 10 -3.92 -1.46 2.62
CA LEU A 10 -4.22 -0.05 2.94
C LEU A 10 -3.08 0.65 3.69
N HIS A 11 -2.40 -0.06 4.60
CA HIS A 11 -1.16 0.43 5.21
C HIS A 11 -0.10 0.71 4.16
N CYS A 12 0.14 -0.22 3.24
CA CYS A 12 1.11 -0.05 2.15
C CYS A 12 0.78 1.17 1.27
N ILE A 13 -0.49 1.37 0.92
CA ILE A 13 -0.94 2.54 0.15
C ILE A 13 -0.65 3.84 0.92
N LYS A 14 -0.93 3.87 2.24
CA LYS A 14 -0.62 5.04 3.08
C LYS A 14 0.89 5.33 3.10
N MET A 15 1.73 4.30 3.31
CA MET A 15 3.18 4.43 3.36
C MET A 15 3.75 4.93 2.04
N LEU A 16 3.34 4.35 0.91
CA LEU A 16 3.77 4.79 -0.43
C LEU A 16 3.33 6.21 -0.73
N ARG A 17 2.12 6.61 -0.31
CA ARG A 17 1.68 8.00 -0.43
C ARG A 17 2.56 8.94 0.37
N GLN A 18 2.89 8.59 1.62
CA GLN A 18 3.77 9.41 2.46
C GLN A 18 5.18 9.50 1.87
N TRP A 19 5.71 8.40 1.32
CA TRP A 19 7.00 8.38 0.64
C TRP A 19 7.04 9.24 -0.63
N ASN A 20 5.97 9.18 -1.44
CA ASN A 20 5.86 10.01 -2.65
C ASN A 20 5.83 11.52 -2.32
N TYR A 21 5.32 11.89 -1.14
CA TYR A 21 5.27 13.27 -0.65
C TYR A 21 6.16 13.43 0.60
N ARG A 22 7.33 12.79 0.62
CA ARG A 22 8.23 12.75 1.78
C ARG A 22 8.66 14.13 2.27
N ASP A 23 8.83 15.11 1.39
CA ASP A 23 9.19 16.47 1.81
C ASP A 23 8.12 17.11 2.70
N HIS A 24 6.85 16.71 2.55
CA HIS A 24 5.74 17.17 3.38
C HIS A 24 5.56 16.32 4.64
N TYR A 25 5.63 15.00 4.53
CA TYR A 25 5.36 14.08 5.65
C TYR A 25 6.56 13.82 6.55
N HIS A 26 7.77 13.97 6.02
CA HIS A 26 9.04 13.63 6.64
C HIS A 26 10.14 14.67 6.31
N PRO A 27 9.95 15.96 6.65
CA PRO A 27 10.83 17.04 6.20
C PRO A 27 12.28 16.99 6.72
N ASN A 28 12.60 16.10 7.67
CA ASN A 28 13.90 16.02 8.33
C ASN A 28 14.36 14.56 8.54
N LEU A 29 14.31 13.73 7.49
CA LEU A 29 14.80 12.36 7.58
C LEU A 29 16.33 12.33 7.67
N SER A 30 16.85 11.49 8.56
CA SER A 30 18.26 11.11 8.52
C SER A 30 18.55 10.16 7.35
N GLU A 31 19.81 9.97 6.99
CA GLU A 31 20.23 8.96 6.00
C GLU A 31 19.71 7.56 6.35
N SER A 32 19.78 7.17 7.63
CA SER A 32 19.24 5.89 8.10
C SER A 32 17.71 5.81 7.97
N ASP A 33 17.01 6.92 8.18
CA ASP A 33 15.56 6.91 7.99
C ASP A 33 15.22 6.78 6.49
N HIS A 34 15.98 7.43 5.61
CA HIS A 34 15.82 7.27 4.16
C HIS A 34 15.95 5.80 3.74
N VAL A 35 17.00 5.11 4.18
CA VAL A 35 17.19 3.68 3.90
C VAL A 35 16.03 2.84 4.45
N HIS A 36 15.57 3.12 5.66
CA HIS A 36 14.40 2.44 6.24
C HIS A 36 13.15 2.61 5.36
N TRP A 37 12.86 3.83 4.92
CA TRP A 37 11.70 4.15 4.09
C TRP A 37 11.79 3.54 2.68
N ASP A 38 12.97 3.50 2.08
CA ASP A 38 13.18 2.86 0.77
C ASP A 38 12.93 1.35 0.84
N ILE A 39 13.47 0.67 1.86
CA ILE A 39 13.21 -0.76 2.09
C ILE A 39 11.72 -1.00 2.35
N HIS A 40 11.06 -0.13 3.12
CA HIS A 40 9.62 -0.26 3.36
C HIS A 40 8.82 -0.05 2.07
N ALA A 41 9.18 0.93 1.25
CA ALA A 41 8.52 1.19 -0.02
C ALA A 41 8.62 -0.01 -0.98
N ASP A 42 9.80 -0.63 -1.09
CA ASP A 42 10.00 -1.85 -1.90
C ASP A 42 9.14 -3.02 -1.39
N HIS A 43 9.14 -3.26 -0.08
CA HIS A 43 8.27 -4.26 0.55
C HIS A 43 6.78 -4.01 0.26
N CYS A 44 6.33 -2.76 0.36
CA CYS A 44 4.95 -2.37 0.08
C CYS A 44 4.57 -2.62 -1.38
N LEU A 45 5.46 -2.29 -2.33
CA LEU A 45 5.23 -2.53 -3.75
C LEU A 45 5.12 -4.03 -4.06
N GLU A 46 6.01 -4.84 -3.49
CA GLU A 46 5.98 -6.29 -3.71
C GLU A 46 4.73 -6.94 -3.10
N LEU A 47 4.31 -6.49 -1.93
CA LEU A 47 3.06 -6.95 -1.31
C LEU A 47 1.85 -6.62 -2.18
N LEU A 48 1.73 -5.37 -2.64
CA LEU A 48 0.61 -4.94 -3.48
C LEU A 48 0.62 -5.66 -4.83
N ARG A 49 1.80 -5.90 -5.42
CA ARG A 49 1.95 -6.70 -6.64
C ARG A 49 1.46 -8.13 -6.42
N SER A 50 1.87 -8.78 -5.34
CA SER A 50 1.42 -10.13 -5.01
C SER A 50 -0.09 -10.18 -4.78
N ALA A 51 -0.66 -9.23 -4.04
CA ALA A 51 -2.10 -9.16 -3.80
C ALA A 51 -2.88 -8.96 -5.11
N ALA A 52 -2.40 -8.10 -6.00
CA ALA A 52 -3.01 -7.86 -7.31
C ALA A 52 -3.04 -9.13 -8.18
N LEU A 53 -1.96 -9.92 -8.18
CA LEU A 53 -1.92 -11.19 -8.89
C LEU A 53 -2.81 -12.26 -8.26
N CYS A 54 -2.90 -12.31 -6.93
CA CYS A 54 -3.75 -13.27 -6.22
C CYS A 54 -5.25 -12.99 -6.38
N HIS A 55 -5.65 -11.72 -6.35
CA HIS A 55 -7.06 -11.34 -6.46
C HIS A 55 -7.53 -11.16 -7.91
N ALA A 56 -6.61 -10.88 -8.83
CA ALA A 56 -6.84 -10.72 -10.27
C ALA A 56 -8.12 -9.91 -10.61
N ASP A 57 -8.03 -8.59 -10.53
CA ASP A 57 -9.15 -7.72 -10.89
C ASP A 57 -9.51 -7.86 -12.37
N THR A 58 -10.74 -8.32 -12.64
CA THR A 58 -11.27 -8.56 -13.99
C THR A 58 -12.03 -7.36 -14.56
N THR A 59 -12.05 -6.22 -13.85
CA THR A 59 -12.67 -4.99 -14.36
C THR A 59 -11.93 -4.45 -15.60
N LEU A 60 -12.70 -3.96 -16.57
CA LEU A 60 -12.15 -3.53 -17.84
C LEU A 60 -11.62 -2.10 -17.76
N THR A 61 -10.31 -1.95 -17.94
CA THR A 61 -9.72 -0.67 -18.31
C THR A 61 -9.87 -0.48 -19.81
N THR A 62 -10.56 0.60 -20.22
CA THR A 62 -10.84 0.86 -21.63
C THR A 62 -9.96 1.97 -22.18
N PHE A 63 -9.69 1.90 -23.49
CA PHE A 63 -8.94 2.92 -24.22
C PHE A 63 -9.85 3.51 -25.30
N ARG A 64 -9.67 4.80 -25.61
CA ARG A 64 -10.41 5.49 -26.67
C ARG A 64 -9.46 6.14 -27.66
N TRP A 65 -9.90 6.21 -28.90
CA TRP A 65 -9.26 7.03 -29.91
C TRP A 65 -10.02 8.36 -29.98
N ASP A 66 -9.35 9.46 -29.64
CA ASP A 66 -9.73 10.78 -30.17
C ASP A 66 -8.82 11.06 -31.38
N GLN A 67 -8.96 12.19 -32.08
CA GLN A 67 -8.22 12.52 -33.32
C GLN A 67 -6.68 12.65 -33.15
N LYS A 68 -6.11 12.01 -32.13
CA LYS A 68 -4.69 11.94 -31.81
C LYS A 68 -4.03 10.70 -32.41
N PRO A 69 -2.71 10.74 -32.60
CA PRO A 69 -1.96 9.64 -33.19
C PRO A 69 -1.85 8.39 -32.29
N LYS A 70 -2.32 8.44 -31.04
CA LYS A 70 -2.23 7.33 -30.07
C LYS A 70 -3.53 7.22 -29.26
N PRO A 71 -3.93 6.01 -28.84
CA PRO A 71 -5.11 5.84 -28.00
C PRO A 71 -4.86 6.44 -26.61
N MET A 72 -5.91 6.96 -26.01
CA MET A 72 -5.90 7.52 -24.67
C MET A 72 -6.59 6.59 -23.68
N LEU A 73 -6.07 6.54 -22.45
CA LEU A 73 -6.75 5.88 -21.34
C LEU A 73 -8.12 6.52 -21.11
N ASN A 74 -9.15 5.70 -21.00
CA ASN A 74 -10.44 6.18 -20.50
C ASN A 74 -10.36 6.32 -18.99
N THR A 75 -10.33 7.57 -18.51
CA THR A 75 -10.21 7.90 -17.08
C THR A 75 -11.48 7.68 -16.27
N LYS A 76 -12.58 7.21 -16.89
CA LYS A 76 -13.76 6.80 -16.15
C LYS A 76 -13.43 5.60 -15.28
N LEU A 77 -13.74 5.69 -13.99
CA LEU A 77 -13.54 4.60 -13.05
C LEU A 77 -14.34 3.37 -13.49
N ALA A 78 -13.68 2.22 -13.52
CA ALA A 78 -14.36 0.96 -13.71
C ALA A 78 -15.21 0.66 -12.46
N PRO A 79 -16.44 0.14 -12.61
CA PRO A 79 -17.25 -0.22 -11.46
C PRO A 79 -16.68 -1.46 -10.77
N HIS A 80 -16.40 -1.35 -9.47
CA HIS A 80 -15.99 -2.48 -8.63
C HIS A 80 -17.15 -2.90 -7.70
N LYS A 81 -17.24 -4.19 -7.38
CA LYS A 81 -18.18 -4.70 -6.37
C LYS A 81 -17.52 -4.69 -5.00
N CYS A 82 -17.98 -3.81 -4.13
CA CYS A 82 -17.46 -3.72 -2.76
C CYS A 82 -18.00 -4.83 -1.85
N VAL A 83 -17.17 -5.24 -0.89
CA VAL A 83 -17.62 -5.99 0.29
C VAL A 83 -18.44 -5.09 1.22
N LYS A 84 -19.24 -5.69 2.11
CA LYS A 84 -19.86 -4.95 3.22
C LYS A 84 -18.76 -4.54 4.21
N TRP A 85 -18.22 -3.33 4.03
CA TRP A 85 -17.05 -2.84 4.76
C TRP A 85 -17.25 -2.81 6.28
N GLN A 86 -18.35 -2.20 6.73
CA GLN A 86 -18.58 -1.99 8.17
C GLN A 86 -18.65 -3.31 8.95
N PRO A 87 -19.44 -4.32 8.53
CA PRO A 87 -19.42 -5.62 9.18
C PRO A 87 -18.04 -6.31 9.17
N LEU A 88 -17.29 -6.19 8.07
CA LEU A 88 -15.96 -6.78 7.96
C LEU A 88 -15.01 -6.20 9.02
N ILE A 89 -14.93 -4.86 9.12
CA ILE A 89 -14.02 -4.20 10.06
C ILE A 89 -14.46 -4.39 11.50
N ALA A 90 -15.77 -4.31 11.79
CA ALA A 90 -16.29 -4.57 13.13
C ALA A 90 -15.91 -5.97 13.65
N SER A 91 -15.87 -6.98 12.76
CA SER A 91 -15.45 -8.33 13.14
C SER A 91 -13.99 -8.46 13.61
N LEU A 92 -13.16 -7.44 13.32
CA LEU A 92 -11.74 -7.41 13.64
C LEU A 92 -11.41 -6.61 14.89
N GLU A 93 -12.35 -5.83 15.45
CA GLU A 93 -12.10 -4.85 16.50
C GLU A 93 -11.26 -5.39 17.66
N HIS A 94 -11.57 -6.61 18.15
CA HIS A 94 -10.87 -7.24 19.26
C HIS A 94 -9.51 -7.89 18.90
N ARG A 95 -9.07 -7.79 17.65
CA ARG A 95 -7.86 -8.44 17.12
C ARG A 95 -6.89 -7.46 16.47
N VAL A 96 -7.22 -6.17 16.46
CA VAL A 96 -6.39 -5.12 15.87
C VAL A 96 -5.14 -4.93 16.71
N VAL A 97 -3.98 -4.96 16.04
CA VAL A 97 -2.71 -4.52 16.64
C VAL A 97 -2.75 -3.01 16.79
N SER A 98 -2.52 -2.49 17.99
CA SER A 98 -2.59 -1.06 18.26
C SER A 98 -1.50 -0.29 17.50
N GLU A 99 -1.75 0.99 17.21
CA GLU A 99 -0.75 1.87 16.59
C GLU A 99 0.57 1.87 17.38
N ARG A 100 0.49 1.84 18.71
CA ARG A 100 1.66 1.77 19.60
C ARG A 100 2.44 0.47 19.40
N GLU A 101 1.78 -0.68 19.33
CA GLU A 101 2.46 -1.94 19.05
C GLU A 101 3.10 -1.95 17.66
N MET A 102 2.41 -1.38 16.66
CA MET A 102 2.93 -1.25 15.30
C MET A 102 4.18 -0.38 15.22
N GLN A 103 4.22 0.74 15.95
CA GLN A 103 5.38 1.64 16.01
C GLN A 103 6.61 1.01 16.66
N ASN A 104 6.42 -0.02 17.49
CA ASN A 104 7.51 -0.73 18.15
C ASN A 104 7.97 -1.98 17.38
N LEU A 105 7.49 -2.18 16.15
CA LEU A 105 7.94 -3.28 15.30
C LEU A 105 9.41 -3.09 14.91
N ILE A 106 10.17 -4.16 15.04
CA ILE A 106 11.57 -4.21 14.65
C ILE A 106 11.64 -4.71 13.21
N ASN A 107 12.31 -3.96 12.33
CA ASN A 107 12.57 -4.40 10.96
C ASN A 107 13.78 -5.35 10.94
N PRO A 108 13.60 -6.66 10.68
CA PRO A 108 14.69 -7.63 10.71
C PRO A 108 15.68 -7.46 9.54
N LEU A 109 15.31 -6.73 8.49
CA LEU A 109 16.18 -6.47 7.34
C LEU A 109 17.19 -5.35 7.63
N LEU A 110 16.87 -4.41 8.50
CA LEU A 110 17.82 -3.38 8.96
C LEU A 110 18.89 -3.93 9.92
N LEU A 111 18.64 -5.08 10.53
CA LEU A 111 19.59 -5.72 11.46
C LEU A 111 20.70 -6.50 10.74
N ARG A 112 20.66 -6.62 9.40
CA ARG A 112 21.63 -7.39 8.62
C ARG A 112 22.86 -6.59 8.20
N GLU A 113 22.85 -5.26 8.35
CA GLU A 113 23.98 -4.39 7.97
C GLU A 113 25.02 -4.16 9.09
N SER A 114 24.85 -4.80 10.25
CA SER A 114 25.74 -4.67 11.42
C SER A 114 26.76 -5.81 11.60
N HIS A 115 27.00 -6.64 10.56
CA HIS A 115 27.98 -7.72 10.55
C HIS A 115 28.93 -7.64 9.35
#